data_AF-A0A4Q9Q420-F1
#
_entry.id   AF-A0A4Q9Q420-F1
#
_cell.length_a   1.000
_cell.length_b   1.000
_cell.length_c   1.000
_cell.angle_alpha   90.00
_cell.angle_beta   90.00
_cell.angle_gamma   90.00
#
_symmetry.space_group_name_H-M   'P 1'
#
loop_
_entity.id
_entity.type
_entity.pdbx_description
1 polymer ?
#
loop_
_entity_poly.entity_id
_entity_poly.type
_entity_poly.pdbx_seq_one_letter_code
_entity_poly.pdbx_strand_id
1 'polypeptide(L)'
;MPTAAVDDHGSVLYYEDSGAPSTSSGYVTLVLIHGTCFHGAGFRPLIPLAKEHNLRLVLLNLRGYPGSTPYSDAELELFRGALDDQQAALQTRGFEIATFLRWFIENENIPKIHTTAGSDQKSGGLSILAWSGGNSQTLPFFANADKLSEYTRALLGAYIRSFIMYDPSHTAVGVQPPPGLKSLLFDPMASPEEQALQFGLSVSAYYPPFTLPNSIHDTTSYVPRGPLNDPQPTTAKLTDQEIRDLTHPAIFERTQHALWSPTLSSLYEKNALRALFDCRLLDDSSGAKKKVWPGVRVHVVWCDMTAGELAWAVAVLRSRYRESDPDARREIDFHKLEGANHFVHLEEPQRFIELLKKLA
;
A
#
# COMPACT_ATOMS: atom_id res chain seq x y z
N MET A 1 9.30 -7.76 -20.96
CA MET A 1 8.89 -7.30 -19.62
C MET A 1 7.52 -6.65 -19.77
N PRO A 2 6.46 -7.18 -19.15
CA PRO A 2 5.09 -6.80 -19.50
C PRO A 2 4.73 -5.43 -18.90
N THR A 3 3.92 -4.67 -19.65
CA THR A 3 3.38 -3.38 -19.24
C THR A 3 1.90 -3.33 -19.55
N ALA A 4 1.16 -2.54 -18.80
CA ALA A 4 -0.27 -2.31 -18.98
C ALA A 4 -0.55 -0.82 -19.14
N ALA A 5 -1.32 -0.45 -20.15
CA ALA A 5 -1.76 0.93 -20.32
C ALA A 5 -2.73 1.33 -19.21
N VAL A 6 -2.56 2.52 -18.65
CA VAL A 6 -3.36 3.02 -17.51
C VAL A 6 -4.11 4.32 -17.77
N ASP A 7 -3.91 4.90 -18.95
CA ASP A 7 -4.68 6.04 -19.47
C ASP A 7 -4.70 6.04 -21.01
N ASP A 8 -5.48 6.97 -21.58
CA ASP A 8 -5.57 7.19 -23.03
C ASP A 8 -4.40 8.02 -23.59
N HIS A 9 -3.44 8.41 -22.74
CA HIS A 9 -2.26 9.21 -23.09
C HIS A 9 -1.01 8.35 -23.33
N GLY A 10 -1.13 7.02 -23.21
CA GLY A 10 -0.04 6.08 -23.42
C GLY A 10 0.84 5.85 -22.19
N SER A 11 0.40 6.29 -21.01
CA SER A 11 1.10 5.94 -19.76
C SER A 11 0.90 4.46 -19.46
N VAL A 12 1.97 3.82 -18.99
CA VAL A 12 1.97 2.41 -18.64
C VAL A 12 2.48 2.18 -17.23
N LEU A 13 1.99 1.11 -16.61
CA LEU A 13 2.60 0.51 -15.44
C LEU A 13 3.28 -0.81 -15.82
N TYR A 14 4.51 -0.97 -15.39
CA TYR A 14 5.24 -2.22 -15.45
C TYR A 14 4.86 -3.13 -14.30
N TYR A 15 4.83 -4.44 -14.57
CA TYR A 15 4.63 -5.45 -13.56
C TYR A 15 5.48 -6.70 -13.82
N GLU A 16 5.75 -7.45 -12.76
CA GLU A 16 6.19 -8.85 -12.86
C GLU A 16 5.05 -9.76 -12.46
N ASP A 17 4.97 -10.92 -13.10
CA ASP A 17 3.92 -11.89 -12.85
C ASP A 17 4.55 -13.26 -12.57
N SER A 18 4.20 -13.86 -11.44
CA SER A 18 4.63 -15.22 -11.11
C SER A 18 4.00 -16.29 -12.00
N GLY A 19 2.95 -15.92 -12.74
CA GLY A 19 2.09 -16.83 -13.47
C GLY A 19 1.05 -17.52 -12.59
N ALA A 20 0.01 -18.05 -13.22
CA ALA A 20 -1.02 -18.83 -12.54
C ALA A 20 -0.44 -20.15 -11.96
N PRO A 21 -0.81 -20.54 -10.73
CA PRO A 21 -0.48 -21.85 -10.20
C PRO A 21 -1.00 -22.97 -11.12
N SER A 22 -0.11 -23.83 -11.61
CA SER A 22 -0.46 -24.89 -12.57
C SER A 22 -1.42 -25.95 -12.01
N THR A 23 -1.65 -25.96 -10.69
CA THR A 23 -2.39 -27.01 -9.97
C THR A 23 -3.80 -26.62 -9.55
N SER A 24 -4.25 -25.39 -9.81
CA SER A 24 -5.56 -24.91 -9.39
C SER A 24 -6.16 -23.90 -10.36
N SER A 25 -7.48 -23.99 -10.56
CA SER A 25 -8.29 -22.97 -11.25
C SER A 25 -8.93 -21.96 -10.29
N GLY A 26 -8.78 -22.14 -8.97
CA GLY A 26 -9.39 -21.31 -7.93
C GLY A 26 -8.39 -20.49 -7.10
N TYR A 27 -7.22 -20.20 -7.67
CA TYR A 27 -6.15 -19.44 -7.01
C TYR A 27 -6.53 -17.98 -6.75
N VAL A 28 -5.86 -17.35 -5.78
CA VAL A 28 -6.02 -15.93 -5.49
C VAL A 28 -4.88 -15.16 -6.16
N THR A 29 -5.20 -14.03 -6.79
CA THR A 29 -4.19 -13.10 -7.31
C THR A 29 -3.86 -12.05 -6.26
N LEU A 30 -2.59 -11.85 -5.95
CA LEU A 30 -2.12 -10.73 -5.11
C LEU A 30 -1.39 -9.70 -5.97
N VAL A 31 -1.92 -8.49 -6.02
CA VAL A 31 -1.23 -7.34 -6.61
C VAL A 31 -0.46 -6.63 -5.51
N LEU A 32 0.87 -6.65 -5.60
CA LEU A 32 1.81 -6.16 -4.60
C LEU A 32 2.36 -4.81 -5.03
N ILE A 33 2.02 -3.76 -4.30
CA ILE A 33 2.43 -2.37 -4.54
C ILE A 33 3.53 -2.01 -3.54
N HIS A 34 4.68 -1.60 -4.06
CA HIS A 34 5.87 -1.29 -3.28
C HIS A 34 5.79 0.04 -2.50
N GLY A 35 6.73 0.24 -1.59
CA GLY A 35 6.92 1.46 -0.82
C GLY A 35 7.79 2.51 -1.51
N THR A 36 8.03 3.63 -0.83
CA THR A 36 8.95 4.68 -1.30
C THR A 36 10.37 4.13 -1.47
N CYS A 37 11.08 4.60 -2.50
CA CYS A 37 12.46 4.23 -2.84
C CYS A 37 12.64 2.80 -3.37
N PHE A 38 11.91 1.82 -2.82
CA PHE A 38 11.94 0.44 -3.29
C PHE A 38 10.95 0.24 -4.44
N HIS A 39 11.12 -0.82 -5.22
CA HIS A 39 10.16 -1.21 -6.27
C HIS A 39 9.74 -2.68 -6.16
N GLY A 40 8.90 -3.14 -7.08
CA GLY A 40 8.27 -4.46 -7.06
C GLY A 40 9.24 -5.62 -6.85
N ALA A 41 10.50 -5.49 -7.29
CA ALA A 41 11.55 -6.48 -7.11
C ALA A 41 11.77 -6.91 -5.64
N GLY A 42 11.46 -6.03 -4.68
CA GLY A 42 11.49 -6.36 -3.25
C GLY A 42 10.62 -7.58 -2.89
N PHE A 43 9.57 -7.87 -3.64
CA PHE A 43 8.71 -9.02 -3.39
C PHE A 43 9.13 -10.31 -4.11
N ARG A 44 10.20 -10.29 -4.92
CA ARG A 44 10.67 -11.48 -5.66
C ARG A 44 10.96 -12.70 -4.77
N PRO A 45 11.49 -12.56 -3.53
CA PRO A 45 11.69 -13.71 -2.63
C PRO A 45 10.40 -14.49 -2.33
N LEU A 46 9.22 -13.90 -2.53
CA LEU A 46 7.93 -14.55 -2.34
C LEU A 46 7.49 -15.40 -3.53
N ILE A 47 8.02 -15.15 -4.74
CA ILE A 47 7.61 -15.83 -5.98
C ILE A 47 7.77 -17.35 -5.90
N PRO A 48 8.93 -17.91 -5.46
CA PRO A 48 9.10 -19.35 -5.36
C PRO A 48 8.11 -20.03 -4.41
N LEU A 49 7.62 -19.29 -3.40
CA LEU A 49 6.75 -19.81 -2.35
C LEU A 49 5.25 -19.71 -2.72
N ALA A 50 4.89 -18.76 -3.59
CA ALA A 50 3.49 -18.44 -3.90
C ALA A 50 2.70 -19.64 -4.43
N LYS A 51 3.33 -20.49 -5.26
CA LYS A 51 2.68 -21.63 -5.89
C LYS A 51 2.18 -22.65 -4.86
N GLU A 52 2.98 -22.93 -3.83
CA GLU A 52 2.63 -23.88 -2.76
C GLU A 52 1.42 -23.39 -1.94
N HIS A 53 1.23 -22.07 -1.89
CA HIS A 53 0.10 -21.43 -1.24
C HIS A 53 -1.10 -21.15 -2.18
N ASN A 54 -1.07 -21.63 -3.42
CA ASN A 54 -2.12 -21.39 -4.41
C ASN A 54 -2.38 -19.88 -4.65
N LEU A 55 -1.30 -19.11 -4.79
CA LEU A 55 -1.29 -17.67 -5.03
C LEU A 55 -0.60 -17.35 -6.37
N ARG A 56 -1.12 -16.36 -7.10
CA ARG A 56 -0.44 -15.69 -8.22
C ARG A 56 0.00 -14.30 -7.75
N LEU A 57 1.28 -13.99 -7.83
CA LEU A 57 1.81 -12.68 -7.42
C LEU A 57 2.01 -11.79 -8.65
N VAL A 58 1.57 -10.54 -8.50
CA VAL A 58 1.72 -9.47 -9.51
C VAL A 58 2.44 -8.32 -8.84
N LEU A 59 3.73 -8.15 -9.13
CA LEU A 59 4.60 -7.18 -8.48
C LEU A 59 4.56 -5.90 -9.31
N LEU A 60 3.77 -4.92 -8.89
CA LEU A 60 3.42 -3.73 -9.67
C LEU A 60 4.37 -2.57 -9.35
N ASN A 61 4.97 -1.97 -10.37
CA ASN A 61 5.71 -0.71 -10.23
C ASN A 61 4.80 0.48 -10.54
N LEU A 62 4.70 1.42 -9.61
CA LEU A 62 3.94 2.65 -9.79
C LEU A 62 4.61 3.58 -10.81
N ARG A 63 3.91 4.63 -11.27
CA ARG A 63 4.49 5.70 -12.11
C ARG A 63 5.79 6.22 -11.47
N GLY A 64 6.79 6.53 -12.30
CA GLY A 64 8.09 7.03 -11.83
C GLY A 64 9.06 5.96 -11.30
N TYR A 65 8.70 4.68 -11.34
CA TYR A 65 9.59 3.56 -10.99
C TYR A 65 9.99 2.75 -12.23
N PRO A 66 11.04 1.90 -12.15
CA PRO A 66 11.61 1.22 -13.31
C PRO A 66 10.57 0.48 -14.14
N GLY A 67 10.60 0.69 -15.46
CA GLY A 67 9.69 0.07 -16.42
C GLY A 67 8.32 0.76 -16.58
N SER A 68 7.88 1.55 -15.60
CA SER A 68 6.65 2.34 -15.67
C SER A 68 6.91 3.72 -16.25
N THR A 69 5.88 4.39 -16.77
CA THR A 69 6.02 5.74 -17.32
C THR A 69 6.44 6.73 -16.22
N PRO A 70 7.47 7.57 -16.45
CA PRO A 70 7.84 8.63 -15.51
C PRO A 70 6.74 9.70 -15.40
N TYR A 71 6.80 10.54 -14.37
CA TYR A 71 5.95 11.73 -14.33
C TYR A 71 6.51 12.79 -15.26
N SER A 72 5.64 13.48 -15.97
CA SER A 72 5.99 14.75 -16.63
C SER A 72 6.13 15.87 -15.61
N ASP A 73 6.82 16.95 -15.98
CA ASP A 73 6.92 18.15 -15.15
C ASP A 73 5.54 18.73 -14.81
N ALA A 74 4.65 18.77 -15.79
CA ALA A 74 3.28 19.27 -15.60
C ALA A 74 2.52 18.43 -14.57
N GLU A 75 2.63 17.10 -14.60
CA GLU A 75 2.02 16.23 -13.59
C GLU A 75 2.61 16.47 -12.18
N LEU A 76 3.93 16.67 -12.08
CA LEU A 76 4.58 16.92 -10.79
C LEU A 76 4.17 18.27 -10.19
N GLU A 77 3.97 19.30 -11.01
CA GLU A 77 3.53 20.61 -10.54
C GLU A 77 2.09 20.59 -10.01
N LEU A 78 1.22 19.67 -10.45
CA LEU A 78 -0.12 19.52 -9.86
C LEU A 78 -0.08 19.13 -8.37
N PHE A 79 0.91 18.34 -7.95
CA PHE A 79 1.10 18.00 -6.53
C PHE A 79 1.54 19.20 -5.67
N ARG A 80 2.00 20.28 -6.30
CA ARG A 80 2.43 21.53 -5.67
C ARG A 80 1.47 22.69 -5.94
N GLY A 81 0.44 22.47 -6.76
CA GLY A 81 -0.54 23.45 -7.18
C GLY A 81 -1.58 23.78 -6.11
N ALA A 82 -2.74 24.29 -6.55
CA ALA A 82 -3.86 24.56 -5.67
C ALA A 82 -4.47 23.25 -5.13
N LEU A 83 -5.35 23.36 -4.12
CA LEU A 83 -5.96 22.18 -3.49
C LEU A 83 -6.69 21.27 -4.51
N ASP A 84 -7.38 21.88 -5.48
CA ASP A 84 -8.09 21.14 -6.53
C ASP A 84 -7.14 20.40 -7.47
N ASP A 85 -6.01 21.01 -7.82
CA ASP A 85 -4.95 20.37 -8.64
C ASP A 85 -4.35 19.18 -7.91
N GLN A 86 -4.03 19.36 -6.62
CA GLN A 86 -3.49 18.30 -5.77
C GLN A 86 -4.47 17.14 -5.60
N GLN A 87 -5.76 17.46 -5.41
CA GLN A 87 -6.82 16.46 -5.31
C GLN A 87 -6.96 15.68 -6.63
N ALA A 88 -6.93 16.38 -7.78
CA ALA A 88 -6.98 15.76 -9.10
C ALA A 88 -5.76 14.86 -9.33
N ALA A 89 -4.56 15.30 -8.98
CA ALA A 89 -3.33 14.53 -9.12
C ALA A 89 -3.37 13.21 -8.33
N LEU A 90 -3.76 13.26 -7.05
CA LEU A 90 -3.92 12.06 -6.22
C LEU A 90 -5.03 11.13 -6.76
N GLN A 91 -6.15 11.69 -7.21
CA GLN A 91 -7.23 10.93 -7.81
C GLN A 91 -6.75 10.19 -9.07
N THR A 92 -6.00 10.86 -9.95
CA THR A 92 -5.44 10.26 -11.16
C THR A 92 -4.54 9.06 -10.83
N ARG A 93 -3.69 9.15 -9.80
CA ARG A 93 -2.87 7.99 -9.37
C ARG A 93 -3.73 6.82 -8.88
N GLY A 94 -4.83 7.10 -8.17
CA GLY A 94 -5.80 6.07 -7.81
C GLY A 94 -6.50 5.43 -9.02
N PHE A 95 -6.77 6.23 -10.06
CA PHE A 95 -7.39 5.75 -11.30
C PHE A 95 -6.46 4.89 -12.13
N GLU A 96 -5.16 5.19 -12.16
CA GLU A 96 -4.18 4.33 -12.84
C GLU A 96 -4.16 2.92 -12.25
N ILE A 97 -4.27 2.80 -10.92
CA ILE A 97 -4.41 1.51 -10.23
C ILE A 97 -5.72 0.83 -10.65
N ALA A 98 -6.85 1.55 -10.67
CA ALA A 98 -8.13 0.99 -11.09
C ALA A 98 -8.09 0.46 -12.54
N THR A 99 -7.49 1.23 -13.45
CA THR A 99 -7.31 0.87 -14.86
C THR A 99 -6.42 -0.35 -15.00
N PHE A 100 -5.29 -0.40 -14.27
CA PHE A 100 -4.42 -1.57 -14.24
C PHE A 100 -5.17 -2.83 -13.77
N LEU A 101 -5.90 -2.75 -12.66
CA LEU A 101 -6.63 -3.89 -12.10
C LEU A 101 -7.70 -4.40 -13.07
N ARG A 102 -8.46 -3.49 -13.70
CA ARG A 102 -9.42 -3.83 -14.74
C ARG A 102 -8.73 -4.53 -15.91
N TRP A 103 -7.68 -3.90 -16.45
CA TRP A 103 -6.93 -4.45 -17.58
C TRP A 103 -6.41 -5.85 -17.24
N PHE A 104 -5.85 -6.04 -16.06
CA PHE A 104 -5.31 -7.33 -15.63
C PHE A 104 -6.41 -8.39 -15.54
N ILE A 105 -7.57 -8.07 -14.95
CA ILE A 105 -8.71 -8.99 -14.90
C ILE A 105 -9.17 -9.41 -16.30
N GLU A 106 -9.30 -8.46 -17.22
CA GLU A 106 -9.82 -8.69 -18.58
C GLU A 106 -8.83 -9.45 -19.48
N ASN A 107 -7.53 -9.22 -19.33
CA ASN A 107 -6.51 -9.79 -20.22
C ASN A 107 -5.89 -11.09 -19.65
N GLU A 108 -5.77 -11.21 -18.34
CA GLU A 108 -5.07 -12.32 -17.68
C GLU A 108 -6.02 -13.40 -17.15
N ASN A 109 -7.33 -13.23 -17.35
CA ASN A 109 -8.39 -14.20 -17.06
C ASN A 109 -8.30 -14.81 -15.65
N ILE A 110 -8.07 -13.96 -14.64
CA ILE A 110 -7.97 -14.45 -13.26
C ILE A 110 -9.31 -15.02 -12.76
N PRO A 111 -9.30 -15.94 -11.77
CA PRO A 111 -10.53 -16.48 -11.22
C PRO A 111 -11.33 -15.39 -10.49
N LYS A 112 -12.64 -15.34 -10.75
CA LYS A 112 -13.57 -14.48 -10.01
C LYS A 112 -13.74 -14.99 -8.57
N ILE A 113 -14.17 -14.13 -7.65
CA ILE A 113 -14.57 -14.58 -6.31
C ILE A 113 -15.68 -15.61 -6.44
N HIS A 114 -15.47 -16.78 -5.87
CA HIS A 114 -16.45 -17.85 -5.75
C HIS A 114 -16.65 -18.20 -4.28
N THR A 115 -17.91 -18.26 -3.84
CA THR A 115 -18.27 -18.72 -2.50
C THR A 115 -18.97 -20.06 -2.63
N THR A 116 -18.47 -21.08 -1.95
CA THR A 116 -19.07 -22.42 -2.00
C THR A 116 -20.35 -22.41 -1.15
N ALA A 117 -21.47 -22.87 -1.74
CA ALA A 117 -22.75 -22.92 -1.02
C ALA A 117 -22.63 -23.75 0.27
N GLY A 118 -23.06 -23.17 1.39
CA GLY A 118 -22.99 -23.81 2.71
C GLY A 118 -21.61 -23.78 3.39
N SER A 119 -20.66 -22.99 2.87
CA SER A 119 -19.32 -22.82 3.45
C SER A 119 -18.92 -21.34 3.45
N ASP A 120 -18.21 -20.91 4.50
CA ASP A 120 -17.57 -19.59 4.56
C ASP A 120 -16.29 -19.51 3.69
N GLN A 121 -15.89 -20.61 3.04
CA GLN A 121 -14.70 -20.64 2.21
C GLN A 121 -14.93 -19.95 0.87
N LYS A 122 -14.03 -19.01 0.57
CA LYS A 122 -13.93 -18.33 -0.72
C LYS A 122 -12.73 -18.86 -1.51
N SER A 123 -12.90 -18.99 -2.81
CA SER A 123 -11.82 -19.22 -3.77
C SER A 123 -11.81 -18.12 -4.82
N GLY A 124 -10.70 -18.01 -5.56
CA GLY A 124 -10.54 -16.97 -6.56
C GLY A 124 -10.47 -15.55 -5.98
N GLY A 125 -10.58 -14.58 -6.88
CA GLY A 125 -10.51 -13.16 -6.58
C GLY A 125 -9.10 -12.60 -6.57
N LEU A 126 -9.05 -11.33 -6.21
CA LEU A 126 -7.87 -10.48 -6.20
C LEU A 126 -7.76 -9.75 -4.87
N SER A 127 -6.55 -9.72 -4.33
CA SER A 127 -6.21 -8.99 -3.11
C SER A 127 -5.11 -8.00 -3.44
N ILE A 128 -5.26 -6.77 -2.94
CA ILE A 128 -4.29 -5.69 -3.18
C ILE A 128 -3.47 -5.55 -1.91
N LEU A 129 -2.15 -5.65 -2.00
CA LEU A 129 -1.25 -5.30 -0.92
C LEU A 129 -0.56 -3.98 -1.27
N ALA A 130 -0.60 -3.03 -0.35
CA ALA A 130 0.20 -1.81 -0.46
C ALA A 130 1.13 -1.70 0.74
N TRP A 131 2.43 -1.64 0.47
CA TRP A 131 3.46 -1.54 1.48
C TRP A 131 3.86 -0.08 1.72
N SER A 132 3.98 0.35 2.97
CA SER A 132 4.62 1.62 3.32
C SER A 132 3.98 2.83 2.61
N GLY A 133 4.79 3.63 1.90
CA GLY A 133 4.38 4.75 1.05
C GLY A 133 3.48 4.37 -0.13
N GLY A 134 3.43 3.11 -0.56
CA GLY A 134 2.51 2.66 -1.61
C GLY A 134 1.04 2.88 -1.23
N ASN A 135 0.73 2.87 0.07
CA ASN A 135 -0.61 3.20 0.57
C ASN A 135 -1.07 4.62 0.18
N SER A 136 -0.15 5.57 0.00
CA SER A 136 -0.47 6.96 -0.35
C SER A 136 -1.14 7.09 -1.73
N GLN A 137 -0.89 6.14 -2.63
CA GLN A 137 -1.51 6.10 -3.97
C GLN A 137 -2.68 5.10 -4.05
N THR A 138 -2.64 4.03 -3.24
CA THR A 138 -3.72 3.03 -3.18
C THR A 138 -4.95 3.52 -2.42
N LEU A 139 -4.82 4.37 -1.38
CA LEU A 139 -5.97 4.93 -0.68
C LEU A 139 -6.83 5.85 -1.57
N PRO A 140 -6.27 6.75 -2.40
CA PRO A 140 -7.03 7.49 -3.42
C PRO A 140 -7.88 6.63 -4.35
N PHE A 141 -7.42 5.43 -4.72
CA PHE A 141 -8.19 4.48 -5.53
C PHE A 141 -9.52 4.11 -4.84
N PHE A 142 -9.46 3.71 -3.57
CA PHE A 142 -10.67 3.38 -2.80
C PHE A 142 -11.51 4.61 -2.47
N ALA A 143 -10.86 5.75 -2.19
CA ALA A 143 -11.53 6.98 -1.78
C ALA A 143 -12.39 7.60 -2.89
N ASN A 144 -11.99 7.42 -4.15
CA ASN A 144 -12.64 7.99 -5.33
C ASN A 144 -13.42 6.93 -6.12
N ALA A 145 -13.81 5.82 -5.48
CA ALA A 145 -14.52 4.75 -6.15
C ALA A 145 -15.84 5.21 -6.78
N ASP A 146 -16.53 6.23 -6.25
CA ASP A 146 -17.73 6.85 -6.83
C ASP A 146 -17.49 7.48 -8.20
N LYS A 147 -16.27 7.91 -8.47
CA LYS A 147 -15.91 8.58 -9.71
C LYS A 147 -15.48 7.60 -10.81
N LEU A 148 -15.35 6.30 -10.49
CA LEU A 148 -15.14 5.26 -11.49
C LEU A 148 -16.44 4.95 -12.24
N SER A 149 -16.34 4.49 -13.48
CA SER A 149 -17.51 4.03 -14.26
C SER A 149 -18.25 2.90 -13.54
N GLU A 150 -19.56 2.79 -13.75
CA GLU A 150 -20.36 1.70 -13.16
C GLU A 150 -19.82 0.32 -13.54
N TYR A 151 -19.44 0.14 -14.81
CA TYR A 151 -18.81 -1.08 -15.30
C TYR A 151 -17.54 -1.43 -14.53
N THR A 152 -16.61 -0.47 -14.38
CA THR A 152 -15.36 -0.68 -13.63
C THR A 152 -15.65 -1.02 -12.17
N ARG A 153 -16.59 -0.31 -11.52
CA ARG A 153 -16.96 -0.61 -10.12
C ARG A 153 -17.56 -2.00 -9.98
N ALA A 154 -18.45 -2.41 -10.88
CA ALA A 154 -19.09 -3.72 -10.85
C ALA A 154 -18.08 -4.85 -11.09
N LEU A 155 -17.19 -4.67 -12.07
CA LEU A 155 -16.11 -5.63 -12.35
C LEU A 155 -15.19 -5.77 -11.14
N LEU A 156 -14.62 -4.66 -10.63
CA LEU A 156 -13.72 -4.72 -9.48
C LEU A 156 -14.43 -5.29 -8.24
N GLY A 157 -15.71 -4.97 -8.00
CA GLY A 157 -16.49 -5.52 -6.90
C GLY A 157 -16.72 -7.04 -6.98
N ALA A 158 -16.61 -7.63 -8.17
CA ALA A 158 -16.69 -9.06 -8.39
C ALA A 158 -15.37 -9.81 -8.12
N TYR A 159 -14.25 -9.09 -8.04
CA TYR A 159 -12.90 -9.67 -7.95
C TYR A 159 -12.16 -9.28 -6.68
N ILE A 160 -12.23 -8.00 -6.26
CA ILE A 160 -11.48 -7.53 -5.10
C ILE A 160 -12.11 -8.12 -3.83
N ARG A 161 -11.30 -8.88 -3.09
CA ARG A 161 -11.73 -9.50 -1.83
C ARG A 161 -11.08 -8.92 -0.60
N SER A 162 -9.82 -8.48 -0.70
CA SER A 162 -9.17 -7.78 0.40
C SER A 162 -8.20 -6.68 -0.03
N PHE A 163 -8.03 -5.71 0.87
CA PHE A 163 -6.99 -4.71 0.81
C PHE A 163 -6.07 -4.87 2.03
N ILE A 164 -4.82 -5.22 1.78
CA ILE A 164 -3.79 -5.45 2.79
C ILE A 164 -2.90 -4.21 2.86
N MET A 165 -3.13 -3.39 3.88
CA MET A 165 -2.26 -2.27 4.23
C MET A 165 -1.08 -2.81 5.02
N TYR A 166 0.06 -2.99 4.36
CA TYR A 166 1.27 -3.54 4.97
C TYR A 166 2.19 -2.43 5.47
N ASP A 167 2.33 -2.35 6.79
CA ASP A 167 3.12 -1.39 7.56
C ASP A 167 3.00 0.03 6.99
N PRO A 168 1.78 0.60 6.98
CA PRO A 168 1.49 1.82 6.23
C PRO A 168 2.27 3.02 6.79
N SER A 169 2.70 3.90 5.89
CA SER A 169 3.38 5.13 6.28
C SER A 169 2.44 6.15 6.92
N HIS A 170 2.97 7.00 7.80
CA HIS A 170 2.21 8.11 8.40
C HIS A 170 1.73 9.12 7.36
N THR A 171 2.50 9.31 6.27
CA THR A 171 2.14 10.17 5.15
C THR A 171 0.89 9.68 4.44
N ALA A 172 0.77 8.36 4.21
CA ALA A 172 -0.43 7.76 3.60
C ALA A 172 -1.70 7.97 4.43
N VAL A 173 -1.58 7.97 5.76
CA VAL A 173 -2.70 8.21 6.69
C VAL A 173 -2.97 9.71 6.89
N GLY A 174 -2.06 10.57 6.43
CA GLY A 174 -2.16 12.03 6.51
C GLY A 174 -1.97 12.61 7.91
N VAL A 175 -1.24 11.90 8.77
CA VAL A 175 -1.06 12.29 10.19
C VAL A 175 0.40 12.47 10.55
N GLN A 176 0.67 13.50 11.36
CA GLN A 176 2.00 13.72 11.89
C GLN A 176 2.21 12.87 13.16
N PRO A 177 3.34 12.16 13.28
CA PRO A 177 3.68 11.46 14.50
C PRO A 177 4.06 12.44 15.63
N PRO A 178 3.81 12.08 16.90
CA PRO A 178 4.35 12.78 18.05
C PRO A 178 5.88 12.95 17.94
N PRO A 179 6.47 14.05 18.43
CA PRO A 179 7.91 14.31 18.27
C PRO A 179 8.82 13.15 18.69
N GLY A 180 8.51 12.45 19.79
CA GLY A 180 9.30 11.30 20.26
C GLY A 180 9.20 10.04 19.40
N LEU A 181 8.27 9.99 18.44
CA LEU A 181 8.12 8.86 17.51
C LEU A 181 8.69 9.16 16.13
N LYS A 182 9.18 10.38 15.88
CA LYS A 182 9.91 10.70 14.64
C LYS A 182 11.26 9.98 14.66
N SER A 183 11.45 9.09 13.70
CA SER A 183 12.63 8.20 13.68
C SER A 183 13.30 8.10 12.32
N LEU A 184 12.63 8.56 11.24
CA LEU A 184 13.25 8.65 9.94
C LEU A 184 14.10 9.92 9.86
N LEU A 185 15.40 9.73 9.63
CA LEU A 185 16.37 10.80 9.49
C LEU A 185 16.96 10.70 8.08
N PHE A 186 16.79 11.73 7.28
CA PHE A 186 17.55 11.91 6.05
C PHE A 186 17.76 13.41 5.79
N ASP A 187 18.89 13.74 5.18
CA ASP A 187 19.22 15.11 4.80
C ASP A 187 18.56 15.43 3.45
N PRO A 188 17.58 16.34 3.39
CA PRO A 188 16.90 16.69 2.13
C PRO A 188 17.81 17.41 1.14
N MET A 189 19.00 17.85 1.56
CA MET A 189 20.00 18.48 0.69
C MET A 189 21.04 17.50 0.15
N ALA A 190 21.02 16.25 0.60
CA ALA A 190 21.91 15.20 0.13
C ALA A 190 21.55 14.75 -1.29
N SER A 191 22.46 14.04 -1.96
CA SER A 191 22.18 13.49 -3.29
C SER A 191 21.00 12.49 -3.24
N PRO A 192 20.29 12.25 -4.35
CA PRO A 192 19.23 11.24 -4.40
C PRO A 192 19.69 9.86 -3.89
N GLU A 193 20.92 9.46 -4.20
CA GLU A 193 21.54 8.22 -3.73
C GLU A 193 21.77 8.21 -2.22
N GLU A 194 22.27 9.31 -1.67
CA GLU A 194 22.49 9.45 -0.22
C GLU A 194 21.16 9.48 0.54
N GLN A 195 20.15 10.18 0.01
CA GLN A 195 18.79 10.18 0.57
C GLN A 195 18.19 8.77 0.54
N ALA A 196 18.33 8.05 -0.57
CA ALA A 196 17.87 6.66 -0.69
C ALA A 196 18.54 5.73 0.32
N LEU A 197 19.86 5.88 0.52
CA LEU A 197 20.62 5.10 1.49
C LEU A 197 20.19 5.40 2.93
N GLN A 198 20.12 6.68 3.32
CA GLN A 198 19.72 7.11 4.65
C GLN A 198 18.28 6.68 4.97
N PHE A 199 17.38 6.85 4.00
CA PHE A 199 16.00 6.40 4.10
C PHE A 199 15.94 4.87 4.27
N GLY A 200 16.61 4.12 3.39
CA GLY A 200 16.64 2.65 3.42
C GLY A 200 17.18 2.08 4.72
N LEU A 201 18.28 2.64 5.24
CA LEU A 201 18.83 2.26 6.55
C LEU A 201 17.85 2.55 7.69
N SER A 202 17.21 3.72 7.67
CA SER A 202 16.26 4.12 8.73
C SER A 202 14.99 3.26 8.71
N VAL A 203 14.36 3.08 7.55
CA VAL A 203 13.12 2.29 7.47
C VAL A 203 13.36 0.80 7.69
N SER A 204 14.56 0.28 7.40
CA SER A 204 14.88 -1.13 7.58
C SER A 204 15.53 -1.45 8.91
N ALA A 205 15.78 -0.46 9.77
CA ALA A 205 16.27 -0.70 11.11
C ALA A 205 15.22 -1.41 11.99
N TYR A 206 15.70 -2.07 13.02
CA TYR A 206 14.86 -2.61 14.08
C TYR A 206 14.76 -1.59 15.20
N TYR A 207 13.56 -1.28 15.66
CA TYR A 207 13.30 -0.35 16.76
C TYR A 207 12.76 -1.10 17.98
N PRO A 208 12.91 -0.56 19.22
CA PRO A 208 12.34 -1.18 20.41
C PRO A 208 10.84 -1.46 20.25
N PRO A 209 10.32 -2.67 20.52
CA PRO A 209 8.93 -3.04 20.20
C PRO A 209 7.90 -1.99 20.63
N PHE A 210 6.97 -1.64 19.73
CA PHE A 210 5.93 -0.65 19.98
C PHE A 210 4.63 -1.30 20.45
N THR A 211 4.09 -0.80 21.55
CA THR A 211 2.74 -1.16 21.99
C THR A 211 1.77 -0.05 21.58
N LEU A 212 0.82 -0.39 20.71
CA LEU A 212 -0.19 0.56 20.26
C LEU A 212 -1.01 1.08 21.47
N PRO A 213 -1.16 2.41 21.64
CA PRO A 213 -1.92 3.00 22.73
C PRO A 213 -3.42 2.73 22.60
N ASN A 214 -4.16 2.77 23.70
CA ASN A 214 -5.62 2.56 23.68
C ASN A 214 -6.37 3.68 22.95
N SER A 215 -5.85 4.90 23.06
CA SER A 215 -6.36 6.13 22.46
C SER A 215 -5.16 6.97 22.00
N ILE A 216 -5.30 7.65 20.86
CA ILE A 216 -4.28 8.59 20.37
C ILE A 216 -4.33 9.94 21.08
N HIS A 217 -5.34 10.18 21.92
CA HIS A 217 -5.52 11.41 22.68
C HIS A 217 -4.87 11.38 24.07
N ASP A 218 -4.61 10.18 24.60
CA ASP A 218 -4.19 10.00 26.00
C ASP A 218 -2.68 10.23 26.19
N THR A 219 -1.88 10.02 25.14
CA THR A 219 -0.43 10.10 25.20
C THR A 219 0.09 11.24 24.32
N THR A 220 0.47 12.35 24.94
CA THR A 220 0.98 13.53 24.23
C THR A 220 2.50 13.52 24.05
N SER A 221 3.22 12.63 24.74
CA SER A 221 4.68 12.54 24.68
C SER A 221 5.15 11.08 24.70
N TYR A 222 6.14 10.78 23.86
CA TYR A 222 6.77 9.48 23.76
C TYR A 222 8.27 9.64 24.00
N VAL A 223 8.88 8.65 24.64
CA VAL A 223 10.35 8.57 24.72
C VAL A 223 10.88 8.34 23.30
N PRO A 224 11.93 9.07 22.85
CA PRO A 224 12.57 8.84 21.56
C PRO A 224 12.88 7.36 21.31
N ARG A 225 12.34 6.82 20.20
CA ARG A 225 12.64 5.44 19.75
C ARG A 225 13.73 5.48 18.67
N GLY A 226 14.97 5.29 19.09
CA GLY A 226 16.11 5.08 18.19
C GLY A 226 16.20 3.64 17.66
N PRO A 227 16.94 3.41 16.56
CA PRO A 227 17.21 2.06 16.08
C PRO A 227 18.06 1.27 17.08
N LEU A 228 17.86 -0.04 17.12
CA LEU A 228 18.66 -1.00 17.88
C LEU A 228 19.99 -1.25 17.15
N ASN A 229 21.02 -1.64 17.92
CA ASN A 229 22.31 -2.02 17.36
C ASN A 229 22.33 -3.45 16.80
N ASP A 230 21.51 -4.33 17.38
CA ASP A 230 21.36 -5.73 17.01
C ASP A 230 19.87 -6.11 17.10
N PRO A 231 19.25 -6.67 16.04
CA PRO A 231 19.84 -6.96 14.73
C PRO A 231 20.12 -5.73 13.87
N GLN A 232 21.07 -5.86 12.94
CA GLN A 232 21.37 -4.84 11.94
C GLN A 232 20.17 -4.56 11.02
N PRO A 233 20.04 -3.34 10.46
CA PRO A 233 19.01 -3.02 9.47
C PRO A 233 19.02 -4.00 8.29
N THR A 234 17.85 -4.34 7.73
CA THR A 234 17.77 -5.29 6.59
C THR A 234 18.62 -4.85 5.42
N THR A 235 18.60 -3.57 5.06
CA THR A 235 19.39 -3.07 3.93
C THR A 235 20.89 -3.12 4.18
N ALA A 236 21.34 -3.12 5.43
CA ALA A 236 22.75 -3.24 5.77
C ALA A 236 23.30 -4.66 5.59
N LYS A 237 22.43 -5.67 5.50
CA LYS A 237 22.79 -7.08 5.26
C LYS A 237 22.95 -7.41 3.77
N LEU A 238 22.47 -6.53 2.88
CA LEU A 238 22.47 -6.71 1.44
C LEU A 238 23.78 -6.19 0.83
N THR A 239 24.21 -6.81 -0.25
CA THR A 239 25.30 -6.31 -1.09
C THR A 239 24.86 -5.05 -1.85
N ASP A 240 25.83 -4.25 -2.31
CA ASP A 240 25.54 -3.07 -3.13
C ASP A 240 24.73 -3.39 -4.39
N GLN A 241 24.97 -4.57 -4.97
CA GLN A 241 24.23 -5.01 -6.16
C GLN A 241 22.78 -5.33 -5.81
N GLU A 242 22.53 -6.06 -4.72
CA GLU A 242 21.17 -6.34 -4.24
C GLU A 242 20.43 -5.04 -3.91
N ILE A 243 21.08 -4.05 -3.29
CA ILE A 243 20.46 -2.74 -3.03
C ILE A 243 20.08 -2.05 -4.34
N ARG A 244 20.97 -2.02 -5.34
CA ARG A 244 20.67 -1.45 -6.67
C ARG A 244 19.51 -2.15 -7.38
N ASP A 245 19.39 -3.47 -7.20
CA ASP A 245 18.33 -4.27 -7.84
C ASP A 245 16.96 -4.12 -7.15
N LEU A 246 16.91 -3.46 -5.98
CA LEU A 246 15.71 -3.28 -5.18
C LEU A 246 15.23 -1.83 -5.07
N THR A 247 16.12 -0.86 -5.33
CA THR A 247 15.89 0.56 -5.07
C THR A 247 15.91 1.40 -6.35
N HIS A 248 15.24 2.55 -6.29
CA HIS A 248 15.19 3.55 -7.35
C HIS A 248 15.44 4.96 -6.78
N PRO A 249 16.71 5.32 -6.55
CA PRO A 249 17.07 6.60 -5.92
C PRO A 249 16.56 7.85 -6.64
N ALA A 250 16.42 7.79 -7.98
CA ALA A 250 15.95 8.92 -8.80
C ALA A 250 14.57 9.47 -8.38
N ILE A 251 13.77 8.69 -7.63
CA ILE A 251 12.52 9.20 -7.06
C ILE A 251 12.75 10.41 -6.13
N PHE A 252 13.91 10.50 -5.48
CA PHE A 252 14.29 11.60 -4.59
C PHE A 252 14.74 12.87 -5.32
N GLU A 253 14.91 12.86 -6.65
CA GLU A 253 15.24 14.11 -7.36
C GLU A 253 14.12 15.13 -7.23
N ARG A 254 12.86 14.70 -7.48
CA ARG A 254 11.69 15.60 -7.49
C ARG A 254 10.41 14.92 -7.04
N THR A 255 10.14 13.72 -7.54
CA THR A 255 8.86 13.03 -7.39
C THR A 255 8.51 12.81 -5.93
N GLN A 256 9.43 12.27 -5.14
CA GLN A 256 9.17 11.95 -3.73
C GLN A 256 8.98 13.21 -2.89
N HIS A 257 9.73 14.28 -3.16
CA HIS A 257 9.54 15.57 -2.49
C HIS A 257 8.17 16.19 -2.80
N ALA A 258 7.67 16.04 -4.04
CA ALA A 258 6.31 16.48 -4.38
C ALA A 258 5.26 15.67 -3.61
N LEU A 259 5.41 14.34 -3.56
CA LEU A 259 4.48 13.44 -2.87
C LEU A 259 4.53 13.57 -1.34
N TRP A 260 5.65 14.02 -0.78
CA TRP A 260 5.80 14.32 0.66
C TRP A 260 5.53 15.78 1.02
N SER A 261 5.04 16.59 0.08
CA SER A 261 4.68 17.97 0.38
C SER A 261 3.72 18.02 1.59
N PRO A 262 4.01 18.84 2.61
CA PRO A 262 3.12 19.00 3.76
C PRO A 262 1.70 19.43 3.37
N THR A 263 1.54 20.13 2.24
CA THR A 263 0.25 20.56 1.70
C THR A 263 -0.68 19.39 1.37
N LEU A 264 -0.12 18.22 1.02
CA LEU A 264 -0.89 17.01 0.70
C LEU A 264 -1.40 16.28 1.95
N SER A 265 -0.91 16.58 3.16
CA SER A 265 -1.24 15.82 4.38
C SER A 265 -2.75 15.73 4.62
N SER A 266 -3.46 16.85 4.46
CA SER A 266 -4.93 16.90 4.64
C SER A 266 -5.68 16.10 3.57
N LEU A 267 -5.14 16.02 2.35
CA LEU A 267 -5.71 15.22 1.27
C LEU A 267 -5.46 13.72 1.46
N TYR A 268 -4.27 13.33 1.93
CA TYR A 268 -4.00 11.95 2.32
C TYR A 268 -4.93 11.52 3.45
N GLU A 269 -5.11 12.36 4.47
CA GLU A 269 -6.05 12.11 5.56
C GLU A 269 -7.48 11.95 5.03
N LYS A 270 -7.95 12.89 4.20
CA LYS A 270 -9.29 12.83 3.59
C LYS A 270 -9.48 11.54 2.78
N ASN A 271 -8.48 11.14 1.98
CA ASN A 271 -8.52 9.91 1.21
C ASN A 271 -8.53 8.68 2.12
N ALA A 272 -7.72 8.64 3.19
CA ALA A 272 -7.73 7.55 4.15
C ALA A 272 -9.09 7.42 4.86
N LEU A 273 -9.67 8.54 5.31
CA LEU A 273 -10.99 8.58 5.94
C LEU A 273 -12.08 8.08 4.99
N ARG A 274 -12.08 8.56 3.75
CA ARG A 274 -13.06 8.18 2.73
C ARG A 274 -12.91 6.73 2.29
N ALA A 275 -11.68 6.25 2.14
CA ALA A 275 -11.40 4.87 1.73
C ALA A 275 -11.83 3.86 2.79
N LEU A 276 -11.63 4.17 4.08
CA LEU A 276 -11.71 3.21 5.17
C LEU A 276 -12.92 3.40 6.10
N PHE A 277 -13.30 4.65 6.42
CA PHE A 277 -14.21 4.96 7.52
C PHE A 277 -15.55 5.58 7.09
N ASP A 278 -15.66 6.07 5.85
CA ASP A 278 -16.95 6.36 5.21
C ASP A 278 -16.91 5.91 3.76
N CYS A 279 -17.12 4.61 3.50
CA CYS A 279 -17.02 4.02 2.16
C CYS A 279 -18.37 3.98 1.42
N ARG A 280 -19.34 4.81 1.80
CA ARG A 280 -20.69 4.82 1.22
C ARG A 280 -20.81 5.75 0.01
N LEU A 281 -21.52 5.32 -1.03
CA LEU A 281 -21.87 6.14 -2.19
C LEU A 281 -23.37 6.38 -2.21
N LEU A 282 -23.78 7.51 -2.79
CA LEU A 282 -25.18 7.71 -3.13
C LEU A 282 -25.55 6.75 -4.25
N ASP A 283 -26.62 5.99 -4.03
CA ASP A 283 -27.24 5.16 -5.04
C ASP A 283 -28.31 5.98 -5.76
N ASP A 284 -28.03 6.39 -6.99
CA ASP A 284 -28.91 7.26 -7.79
C ASP A 284 -30.33 6.69 -7.97
N SER A 285 -30.47 5.36 -7.90
CA SER A 285 -31.77 4.69 -8.05
C SER A 285 -32.65 4.77 -6.81
N SER A 286 -32.06 4.72 -5.61
CA SER A 286 -32.78 4.66 -4.34
C SER A 286 -32.63 5.92 -3.48
N GLY A 287 -31.69 6.81 -3.82
CA GLY A 287 -31.28 7.96 -3.00
C GLY A 287 -30.54 7.58 -1.72
N ALA A 288 -30.35 6.29 -1.44
CA ALA A 288 -29.74 5.81 -0.20
C ALA A 288 -28.21 5.73 -0.31
N LYS A 289 -27.52 5.87 0.83
CA LYS A 289 -26.07 5.65 0.92
C LYS A 289 -25.76 4.16 1.07
N LYS A 290 -25.01 3.57 0.14
CA LYS A 290 -24.60 2.14 0.17
C LYS A 290 -23.08 2.00 0.14
N LYS A 291 -22.52 1.07 0.91
CA LYS A 291 -21.06 0.80 0.91
C LYS A 291 -20.61 0.37 -0.50
N VAL A 292 -19.54 0.98 -1.02
CA VAL A 292 -18.87 0.53 -2.25
C VAL A 292 -18.01 -0.68 -1.96
N TRP A 293 -18.19 -1.72 -2.77
CA TRP A 293 -17.52 -3.02 -2.60
C TRP A 293 -17.63 -3.55 -1.16
N PRO A 294 -18.86 -3.83 -0.67
CA PRO A 294 -19.08 -4.25 0.71
C PRO A 294 -18.41 -5.59 1.07
N GLY A 295 -18.03 -6.39 0.06
CA GLY A 295 -17.32 -7.65 0.24
C GLY A 295 -15.81 -7.51 0.49
N VAL A 296 -15.24 -6.30 0.37
CA VAL A 296 -13.80 -6.06 0.56
C VAL A 296 -13.48 -5.92 2.05
N ARG A 297 -12.68 -6.85 2.57
CA ARG A 297 -12.10 -6.73 3.92
C ARG A 297 -10.77 -5.98 3.88
N VAL A 298 -10.51 -5.17 4.89
CA VAL A 298 -9.21 -4.49 5.04
C VAL A 298 -8.40 -5.22 6.11
N HIS A 299 -7.13 -5.46 5.82
CA HIS A 299 -6.18 -6.03 6.76
C HIS A 299 -5.04 -5.05 6.96
N VAL A 300 -4.91 -4.50 8.17
CA VAL A 300 -3.75 -3.68 8.54
C VAL A 300 -2.72 -4.60 9.16
N VAL A 301 -1.72 -4.98 8.38
CA VAL A 301 -0.57 -5.77 8.83
C VAL A 301 0.52 -4.81 9.24
N TRP A 302 1.06 -4.92 10.45
CA TRP A 302 2.08 -4.00 10.94
C TRP A 302 3.14 -4.71 11.77
N CYS A 303 4.33 -4.12 11.81
CA CYS A 303 5.51 -4.71 12.41
C CYS A 303 5.82 -4.02 13.74
N ASP A 304 5.99 -4.76 14.83
CA ASP A 304 6.14 -4.12 16.15
C ASP A 304 7.52 -3.51 16.40
N MET A 305 8.54 -3.92 15.65
CA MET A 305 9.88 -3.31 15.66
C MET A 305 10.10 -2.33 14.50
N THR A 306 9.02 -1.80 13.90
CA THR A 306 9.10 -0.74 12.88
C THR A 306 9.39 0.65 13.47
N ALA A 307 9.74 1.60 12.59
CA ALA A 307 9.99 2.99 12.94
C ALA A 307 8.75 3.62 13.62
N GLY A 308 8.98 4.55 14.56
CA GLY A 308 7.91 5.05 15.45
C GLY A 308 6.75 5.69 14.71
N GLU A 309 7.05 6.38 13.62
CA GLU A 309 6.06 7.02 12.78
C GLU A 309 5.17 6.04 12.00
N LEU A 310 5.67 4.87 11.60
CA LEU A 310 4.86 3.83 10.95
C LEU A 310 3.94 3.16 11.97
N ALA A 311 4.47 2.83 13.15
CA ALA A 311 3.67 2.29 14.24
C ALA A 311 2.58 3.27 14.70
N TRP A 312 2.87 4.58 14.68
CA TRP A 312 1.89 5.62 14.97
C TRP A 312 0.76 5.68 13.94
N ALA A 313 1.06 5.53 12.65
CA ALA A 313 0.04 5.46 11.60
C ALA A 313 -1.00 4.37 11.89
N VAL A 314 -0.55 3.21 12.37
CA VAL A 314 -1.41 2.09 12.77
C VAL A 314 -2.23 2.43 14.03
N ALA A 315 -1.63 3.11 15.02
CA ALA A 315 -2.34 3.56 16.21
C ALA A 315 -3.52 4.48 15.85
N VAL A 316 -3.29 5.41 14.93
CA VAL A 316 -4.31 6.32 14.39
C VAL A 316 -5.40 5.55 13.66
N LEU A 317 -5.04 4.64 12.74
CA LEU A 317 -6.02 3.81 12.04
C LEU A 317 -6.90 3.01 13.01
N ARG A 318 -6.30 2.46 14.08
CA ARG A 318 -7.03 1.70 15.10
C ARG A 318 -7.97 2.56 15.94
N SER A 319 -7.55 3.76 16.32
CA SER A 319 -8.41 4.72 17.04
C SER A 319 -9.60 5.13 16.18
N ARG A 320 -9.33 5.59 14.95
CA ARG A 320 -10.36 5.99 13.99
C ARG A 320 -11.34 4.88 13.66
N TYR A 321 -10.84 3.65 13.52
CA TYR A 321 -11.71 2.50 13.33
C TYR A 321 -12.70 2.39 14.48
N ARG A 322 -12.25 2.41 15.74
CA ARG A 322 -13.11 2.33 16.94
C ARG A 322 -14.11 3.49 17.05
N GLU A 323 -13.74 4.68 16.60
CA GLU A 323 -14.56 5.89 16.66
C GLU A 323 -15.54 6.03 15.50
N SER A 324 -15.27 5.35 14.37
CA SER A 324 -16.09 5.46 13.16
C SER A 324 -17.39 4.65 13.21
N ASP A 325 -18.41 5.15 12.52
CA ASP A 325 -19.71 4.50 12.33
C ASP A 325 -19.56 3.11 11.65
N PRO A 326 -19.94 2.00 12.32
CA PRO A 326 -19.90 0.65 11.75
C PRO A 326 -20.65 0.50 10.42
N ASP A 327 -21.71 1.27 10.21
CA ASP A 327 -22.51 1.23 8.98
C ASP A 327 -21.88 2.05 7.85
N ALA A 328 -20.91 2.92 8.17
CA ALA A 328 -20.17 3.73 7.20
C ALA A 328 -18.83 3.12 6.80
N ARG A 329 -18.13 2.49 7.75
CA ARG A 329 -16.75 2.02 7.58
C ARG A 329 -16.64 0.65 6.90
N ARG A 330 -15.45 0.34 6.38
CA ARG A 330 -15.07 -1.02 6.00
C ARG A 330 -14.78 -1.86 7.25
N GLU A 331 -14.95 -3.17 7.15
CA GLU A 331 -14.45 -4.10 8.15
C GLU A 331 -12.91 -4.14 8.11
N ILE A 332 -12.26 -3.90 9.25
CA ILE A 332 -10.80 -3.85 9.36
C ILE A 332 -10.31 -4.79 10.47
N ASP A 333 -9.39 -5.68 10.10
CA ASP A 333 -8.64 -6.51 11.04
C ASP A 333 -7.19 -6.00 11.16
N PHE A 334 -6.65 -5.99 12.38
CA PHE A 334 -5.28 -5.56 12.67
C PHE A 334 -4.41 -6.75 13.02
N HIS A 335 -3.30 -6.93 12.32
CA HIS A 335 -2.39 -8.07 12.44
C HIS A 335 -0.99 -7.59 12.81
N LYS A 336 -0.52 -7.96 14.00
CA LYS A 336 0.83 -7.62 14.47
C LYS A 336 1.81 -8.72 14.06
N LEU A 337 2.90 -8.35 13.41
CA LEU A 337 4.08 -9.18 13.19
C LEU A 337 5.08 -8.91 14.31
N GLU A 338 5.14 -9.84 15.26
CA GLU A 338 6.05 -9.76 16.41
C GLU A 338 7.51 -9.98 16.00
N GLY A 339 8.42 -9.21 16.59
CA GLY A 339 9.86 -9.31 16.37
C GLY A 339 10.29 -8.85 14.97
N ALA A 340 9.42 -8.17 14.24
CA ALA A 340 9.60 -7.88 12.81
C ALA A 340 9.83 -6.38 12.59
N ASN A 341 10.72 -6.05 11.66
CA ASN A 341 10.88 -4.69 11.15
C ASN A 341 10.00 -4.47 9.89
N HIS A 342 10.21 -3.36 9.20
CA HIS A 342 9.45 -2.97 8.00
C HIS A 342 9.61 -3.90 6.77
N PHE A 343 10.50 -4.90 6.81
CA PHE A 343 10.96 -5.69 5.66
C PHE A 343 10.77 -7.21 5.81
N VAL A 344 9.71 -7.65 6.50
CA VAL A 344 9.43 -9.10 6.72
C VAL A 344 9.37 -9.90 5.41
N HIS A 345 8.99 -9.26 4.31
CA HIS A 345 8.93 -9.87 2.99
C HIS A 345 10.32 -10.22 2.41
N LEU A 346 11.39 -9.60 2.92
CA LEU A 346 12.79 -9.94 2.64
C LEU A 346 13.42 -10.80 3.74
N GLU A 347 13.16 -10.48 5.02
CA GLU A 347 13.77 -11.15 6.18
C GLU A 347 13.21 -12.55 6.42
N GLU A 348 11.89 -12.70 6.32
CA GLU A 348 11.17 -13.94 6.65
C GLU A 348 10.10 -14.26 5.58
N PRO A 349 10.49 -14.48 4.31
CA PRO A 349 9.54 -14.60 3.20
C PRO A 349 8.53 -15.75 3.38
N GLN A 350 8.94 -16.84 4.02
CA GLN A 350 8.05 -17.97 4.36
C GLN A 350 6.95 -17.56 5.35
N ARG A 351 7.32 -16.91 6.46
CA ARG A 351 6.36 -16.41 7.45
C ARG A 351 5.39 -15.42 6.80
N PHE A 352 5.90 -14.56 5.92
CA PHE A 352 5.10 -13.54 5.27
C PHE A 352 4.11 -14.13 4.26
N ILE A 353 4.52 -15.04 3.38
CA ILE A 353 3.60 -15.65 2.40
C ILE A 353 2.50 -16.48 3.07
N GLU A 354 2.80 -17.15 4.19
CA GLU A 354 1.81 -17.87 4.99
C GLU A 354 0.77 -16.93 5.62
N LEU A 355 1.19 -15.75 6.07
CA LEU A 355 0.26 -14.71 6.49
C LEU A 355 -0.58 -14.24 5.31
N LEU A 356 0.05 -13.88 4.18
CA LEU A 356 -0.67 -13.42 2.99
C LEU A 356 -1.70 -14.44 2.53
N LYS A 357 -1.39 -15.74 2.57
CA LYS A 357 -2.36 -16.78 2.24
C LYS A 357 -3.62 -16.74 3.13
N LYS A 358 -3.50 -16.43 4.41
CA LYS A 358 -4.62 -16.35 5.34
C LYS A 358 -5.48 -15.10 5.12
N LEU A 359 -4.85 -14.00 4.71
CA LEU A 359 -5.50 -12.70 4.50
C LEU A 359 -6.05 -12.53 3.08
N ALA A 360 -5.45 -13.21 2.11
CA ALA A 360 -5.75 -13.10 0.71
C ALA A 360 -7.07 -13.73 0.37
#